data_AF-A0A820TX69-F1
#
_entry.id   AF-A0A820TX69-F1
#
_cell.length_a   1.000
_cell.length_b   1.000
_cell.length_c   1.000
_cell.angle_alpha   90.00
_cell.angle_beta   90.00
_cell.angle_gamma   90.00
#
_symmetry.space_group_name_H-M   'P 1'
#
loop_
_entity.id
_entity.type
_entity.pdbx_description
1 polymer ?
#
loop_
_entity_poly.entity_id
_entity_poly.type
_entity_poly.pdbx_seq_one_letter_code
_entity_poly.pdbx_strand_id
1 'polypeptide(L)'
;MAIMLLDGKWFDIYGPYFSDGYNNDELIWNTLSDDKVEDYENKDLFAHSQQLHAIFSKNDMFIGDHGFVRCKGKWSLYTPDSICKGETQLSTIKANQTTCITRVRNAIERGFGRLKQWNFIGSVVNTDFIPVIGSIMRTLCAVDNAYFSNLVLDNNDALERAQYTIRNIQLENEVEHMEANTTVWKKANTSDISSIITSYDENDVKQFNGEYSVRIAHAYLGHIQQEWSTYIHRDFPSTGKIKNMISRYKTMDNPKKHTVWVRFGHNKLDDIAFYCTCKSGLLLQVVLVLT
;
A
#
# COMPACT_ATOMS: atom_id res chain seq x y z
N MET A 1 11.21 -13.47 2.66
CA MET A 1 10.06 -13.05 3.49
C MET A 1 10.58 -12.35 4.74
N ALA A 2 9.87 -11.39 5.31
CA ALA A 2 10.24 -10.79 6.60
C ALA A 2 9.00 -10.62 7.48
N ILE A 3 9.17 -10.73 8.79
CA ILE A 3 8.12 -10.47 9.77
C ILE A 3 8.54 -9.23 10.57
N MET A 4 7.60 -8.29 10.66
CA MET A 4 7.73 -7.06 11.42
C MET A 4 6.55 -6.97 12.38
N LEU A 5 6.82 -6.50 13.58
CA LEU A 5 5.80 -6.22 14.58
C LEU A 5 5.08 -4.90 14.25
N LEU A 6 3.92 -4.68 14.86
CA LEU A 6 3.07 -3.51 14.56
C LEU A 6 3.71 -2.17 14.92
N ASP A 7 4.68 -2.15 15.85
CA ASP A 7 5.48 -0.97 16.19
C ASP A 7 6.57 -0.65 15.15
N GLY A 8 6.74 -1.53 14.17
CA GLY A 8 7.76 -1.42 13.12
C GLY A 8 9.11 -2.01 13.48
N LYS A 9 9.20 -2.84 14.52
CA LYS A 9 10.43 -3.59 14.84
C LYS A 9 10.49 -4.88 14.05
N TRP A 10 11.67 -5.19 13.54
CA TRP A 10 11.93 -6.46 12.86
C TRP A 10 11.83 -7.59 13.86
N PHE A 11 10.96 -8.55 13.58
CA PHE A 11 10.92 -9.79 14.32
C PHE A 11 11.95 -10.76 13.73
N ASP A 12 11.86 -11.00 12.42
CA ASP A 12 12.81 -11.86 11.72
C ASP A 12 12.80 -11.59 10.20
N ILE A 13 13.84 -12.05 9.52
CA ILE A 13 13.95 -12.05 8.06
C ILE A 13 14.39 -13.43 7.54
N TYR A 14 13.52 -14.03 6.74
CA TYR A 14 13.68 -15.34 6.14
C TYR A 14 14.19 -15.21 4.70
N GLY A 15 15.33 -15.83 4.45
CA GLY A 15 16.01 -15.84 3.16
C GLY A 15 17.31 -15.01 3.16
N PRO A 16 17.75 -14.54 1.98
CA PRO A 16 17.08 -14.62 0.68
C PRO A 16 16.92 -16.06 0.18
N TYR A 17 15.83 -16.31 -0.54
CA TYR A 17 15.59 -17.55 -1.27
C TYR A 17 15.82 -17.31 -2.76
N PHE A 18 16.27 -18.33 -3.48
CA PHE A 18 16.34 -18.27 -4.94
C PHE A 18 14.93 -18.13 -5.50
N SER A 19 14.67 -17.16 -6.39
CA SER A 19 13.34 -17.03 -7.00
C SER A 19 13.15 -18.13 -8.06
N ASP A 20 12.42 -19.18 -7.71
CA ASP A 20 12.03 -20.27 -8.60
C ASP A 20 10.59 -20.73 -8.32
N GLY A 21 10.12 -21.74 -9.04
CA GLY A 21 8.76 -22.27 -8.86
C GLY A 21 8.49 -22.86 -7.47
N TYR A 22 9.53 -23.27 -6.73
CA TYR A 22 9.46 -23.87 -5.40
C TYR A 22 9.61 -22.84 -4.26
N ASN A 23 10.32 -21.75 -4.52
CA ASN A 23 10.63 -20.69 -3.57
C ASN A 23 9.76 -19.45 -3.83
N ASN A 24 8.44 -19.65 -3.90
CA ASN A 24 7.46 -18.56 -4.03
C ASN A 24 6.83 -18.25 -2.65
N ASP A 25 6.16 -17.09 -2.55
CA ASP A 25 5.56 -16.63 -1.29
C ASP A 25 4.56 -17.65 -0.71
N GLU A 26 3.79 -18.32 -1.57
CA GLU A 26 2.81 -19.36 -1.18
C GLU A 26 3.49 -20.56 -0.52
N LEU A 27 4.52 -21.13 -1.16
CA LEU A 27 5.21 -22.30 -0.63
C LEU A 27 6.00 -21.99 0.64
N ILE A 28 6.67 -20.83 0.70
CA ILE A 28 7.41 -20.40 1.89
C ILE A 28 6.45 -20.22 3.06
N TRP A 29 5.33 -19.52 2.86
CA TRP A 29 4.33 -19.30 3.91
C TRP A 29 3.69 -20.60 4.39
N ASN A 30 3.25 -21.44 3.44
CA ASN A 30 2.62 -22.71 3.78
C ASN A 30 3.57 -23.56 4.62
N THR A 31 4.85 -23.60 4.25
CA THR A 31 5.90 -24.31 5.01
C THR A 31 6.06 -23.79 6.43
N LEU A 32 6.07 -22.47 6.60
CA LEU A 32 6.28 -21.85 7.92
C LEU A 32 5.06 -22.01 8.83
N SER A 33 3.87 -22.24 8.27
CA SER A 33 2.59 -22.28 8.99
C SER A 33 1.91 -23.64 9.05
N ASP A 34 2.50 -24.69 8.45
CA ASP A 34 2.01 -26.06 8.51
C ASP A 34 2.32 -26.70 9.86
N ASP A 35 1.34 -27.38 10.45
CA ASP A 35 1.51 -28.18 11.67
C ASP A 35 2.15 -29.55 11.37
N LYS A 36 2.11 -30.00 10.11
CA LYS A 36 2.65 -31.29 9.66
C LYS A 36 4.06 -31.10 9.10
N VAL A 37 5.02 -31.01 10.01
CA VAL A 37 6.38 -30.57 9.73
C VAL A 37 7.33 -31.70 9.27
N GLU A 38 6.80 -32.86 8.87
CA GLU A 38 7.61 -34.10 8.74
C GLU A 38 8.38 -34.25 7.41
N ASP A 39 8.09 -33.45 6.38
CA ASP A 39 8.60 -33.69 5.01
C ASP A 39 9.37 -32.51 4.37
N TYR A 40 10.01 -31.65 5.16
CA TYR A 40 10.80 -30.55 4.59
C TYR A 40 12.26 -30.94 4.36
N GLU A 41 12.64 -31.05 3.08
CA GLU A 41 14.04 -31.16 2.65
C GLU A 41 14.89 -29.95 3.09
N ASN A 42 14.25 -28.80 3.34
CA ASN A 42 14.89 -27.56 3.77
C ASN A 42 14.92 -27.41 5.30
N LYS A 43 16.02 -27.86 5.91
CA LYS A 43 16.25 -27.80 7.37
C LYS A 43 16.21 -26.39 7.97
N ASP A 44 16.55 -25.36 7.19
CA ASP A 44 16.52 -23.98 7.69
C ASP A 44 15.09 -23.47 7.81
N LEU A 45 14.23 -23.73 6.82
CA LEU A 45 12.79 -23.40 6.90
C LEU A 45 12.11 -24.14 8.06
N PHE A 46 12.50 -25.38 8.32
CA PHE A 46 12.03 -26.17 9.46
C PHE A 46 12.35 -25.51 10.81
N ALA A 47 13.60 -25.09 11.01
CA ALA A 47 14.01 -24.43 12.25
C ALA A 47 13.23 -23.13 12.48
N HIS A 48 13.01 -22.34 11.43
CA HIS A 48 12.21 -21.12 11.51
C HIS A 48 10.72 -21.40 11.80
N SER A 49 10.13 -22.43 11.19
CA SER A 49 8.74 -22.84 11.47
C SER A 49 8.56 -23.16 12.96
N GLN A 50 9.46 -23.94 13.57
CA GLN A 50 9.37 -24.25 15.00
C GLN A 50 9.43 -23.00 15.90
N GLN A 51 10.31 -22.06 15.58
CA GLN A 51 10.42 -20.80 16.31
C GLN A 51 9.13 -19.99 16.24
N LEU A 52 8.52 -19.91 15.04
CA LEU A 52 7.25 -19.24 14.86
C LEU A 52 6.12 -19.95 15.62
N HIS A 53 6.08 -21.28 15.61
CA HIS A 53 5.09 -22.06 16.33
C HIS A 53 5.21 -21.93 17.86
N ALA A 54 6.41 -21.67 18.38
CA ALA A 54 6.63 -21.41 19.80
C ALA A 54 6.15 -20.02 20.25
N ILE A 55 6.06 -19.07 19.32
CA ILE A 55 5.79 -17.66 19.62
C ILE A 55 4.34 -17.29 19.25
N PHE A 56 3.84 -17.78 18.12
CA PHE A 56 2.53 -17.43 17.59
C PHE A 56 1.50 -18.53 17.79
N SER A 57 0.36 -18.13 18.35
CA SER A 57 -0.82 -18.96 18.56
C SER A 57 -1.67 -19.04 17.29
N LYS A 58 -2.53 -20.06 17.20
CA LYS A 58 -3.41 -20.31 16.04
C LYS A 58 -4.30 -19.11 15.65
N ASN A 59 -4.68 -18.28 16.62
CA ASN A 59 -5.56 -17.13 16.41
C ASN A 59 -4.81 -15.84 16.07
N ASP A 60 -3.48 -15.88 15.99
CA ASP A 60 -2.71 -14.70 15.60
C ASP A 60 -2.95 -14.34 14.14
N MET A 61 -2.89 -13.03 13.88
CA MET A 61 -3.24 -12.43 12.60
C MET A 61 -1.99 -11.85 11.95
N PHE A 62 -1.79 -12.20 10.69
CA PHE A 62 -0.73 -11.70 9.85
C PHE A 62 -1.30 -10.90 8.69
N ILE A 63 -0.50 -9.97 8.17
CA ILE A 63 -0.83 -9.16 7.02
C ILE A 63 0.22 -9.38 5.95
N GLY A 64 -0.23 -9.77 4.76
CA GLY A 64 0.61 -10.06 3.59
C GLY A 64 0.33 -9.10 2.43
N ASP A 65 1.20 -9.15 1.41
CA ASP A 65 0.91 -8.51 0.13
C ASP A 65 0.02 -9.41 -0.77
N HIS A 66 -0.20 -9.00 -2.02
CA HIS A 66 -1.01 -9.76 -2.97
C HIS A 66 -0.40 -11.12 -3.36
N GLY A 67 0.92 -11.30 -3.30
CA GLY A 67 1.59 -12.56 -3.57
C GLY A 67 1.17 -13.67 -2.59
N PHE A 68 0.75 -13.27 -1.39
CA PHE A 68 0.28 -14.17 -0.36
C PHE A 68 -1.20 -14.60 -0.50
N VAL A 69 -1.95 -14.13 -1.50
CA VAL A 69 -3.41 -14.38 -1.59
C VAL A 69 -3.78 -15.87 -1.66
N ARG A 70 -2.86 -16.72 -2.13
CA ARG A 70 -3.06 -18.18 -2.23
C ARG A 70 -2.51 -18.96 -1.05
N CYS A 71 -1.82 -18.28 -0.14
CA CYS A 71 -1.25 -18.87 1.05
C CYS A 71 -2.33 -19.51 1.91
N LYS A 72 -1.97 -20.64 2.50
CA LYS A 72 -2.78 -21.38 3.46
C LYS A 72 -1.90 -21.62 4.68
N GLY A 73 -2.53 -21.73 5.84
CA GLY A 73 -1.79 -21.93 7.06
C GLY A 73 -2.72 -21.99 8.25
N LYS A 74 -2.16 -22.34 9.39
CA LYS A 74 -2.91 -22.31 10.65
C LYS A 74 -3.23 -20.89 11.13
N TRP A 75 -2.40 -19.90 10.77
CA TRP A 75 -2.59 -18.50 11.13
C TRP A 75 -3.47 -17.79 10.11
N SER A 76 -4.21 -16.78 10.59
CA SER A 76 -5.05 -15.95 9.73
C SER A 76 -4.17 -14.97 8.97
N LEU A 77 -4.25 -14.98 7.64
CA LEU A 77 -3.47 -14.08 6.77
C LEU A 77 -4.41 -13.16 6.00
N TYR A 78 -4.26 -11.86 6.21
CA TYR A 78 -5.04 -10.82 5.53
C TYR A 78 -4.22 -10.22 4.40
N THR A 79 -4.76 -10.26 3.18
CA THR A 79 -4.12 -9.73 1.98
C THR A 79 -5.05 -8.76 1.25
N PRO A 80 -4.51 -7.78 0.51
CA PRO A 80 -5.30 -6.95 -0.40
C PRO A 80 -6.19 -7.76 -1.37
N ASP A 81 -7.42 -7.31 -1.62
CA ASP A 81 -8.36 -7.97 -2.54
C ASP A 81 -7.97 -7.78 -4.00
N SER A 82 -8.09 -8.85 -4.78
CA SER A 82 -7.90 -8.79 -6.23
C SER A 82 -9.22 -8.50 -6.95
N ILE A 83 -9.15 -7.71 -8.03
CA ILE A 83 -10.29 -7.49 -8.93
C ILE A 83 -10.64 -8.82 -9.61
N CYS A 84 -11.91 -9.24 -9.55
CA CYS A 84 -12.32 -10.52 -10.12
C CYS A 84 -12.37 -10.45 -11.66
N LYS A 85 -12.31 -11.62 -12.30
CA LYS A 85 -12.41 -11.71 -13.76
C LYS A 85 -13.77 -11.17 -14.21
N GLY A 86 -13.76 -10.19 -15.11
CA GLY A 86 -14.96 -9.52 -15.62
C GLY A 86 -15.28 -8.21 -14.90
N GLU A 87 -14.68 -7.98 -13.73
CA GLU A 87 -14.80 -6.70 -13.02
C GLU A 87 -13.73 -5.72 -13.50
N THR A 88 -14.10 -4.44 -13.51
CA THR A 88 -13.18 -3.35 -13.78
C THR A 88 -12.56 -2.80 -12.51
N GLN A 89 -13.24 -2.93 -11.35
CA GLN A 89 -12.86 -2.32 -10.08
C GLN A 89 -13.36 -3.16 -8.90
N LEU A 90 -12.79 -2.94 -7.71
CA LEU A 90 -13.32 -3.48 -6.45
C LEU A 90 -14.57 -2.71 -6.04
N SER A 91 -15.52 -3.39 -5.39
CA SER A 91 -16.58 -2.70 -4.64
C SER A 91 -15.97 -1.77 -3.59
N THR A 92 -16.63 -0.67 -3.26
CA THR A 92 -16.15 0.29 -2.26
C THR A 92 -15.70 -0.37 -0.95
N ILE A 93 -16.50 -1.28 -0.38
CA ILE A 93 -16.16 -1.94 0.88
C ILE A 93 -14.84 -2.73 0.76
N LYS A 94 -14.68 -3.57 -0.28
CA LYS A 94 -13.43 -4.30 -0.56
C LYS A 94 -12.26 -3.36 -0.81
N ALA A 95 -12.48 -2.23 -1.50
CA ALA A 95 -11.44 -1.23 -1.72
C ALA A 95 -10.98 -0.62 -0.38
N ASN A 96 -11.91 -0.25 0.51
CA ASN A 96 -11.58 0.29 1.83
C ASN A 96 -10.85 -0.73 2.71
N GLN A 97 -11.28 -2.00 2.70
CA GLN A 97 -10.59 -3.11 3.38
C GLN A 97 -9.16 -3.27 2.85
N THR A 98 -9.01 -3.28 1.53
CA THR A 98 -7.71 -3.35 0.84
C THR A 98 -6.80 -2.19 1.23
N THR A 99 -7.32 -0.96 1.29
CA THR A 99 -6.57 0.21 1.74
C THR A 99 -6.14 0.08 3.19
N CYS A 100 -7.00 -0.42 4.08
CA CYS A 100 -6.63 -0.68 5.48
C CYS A 100 -5.44 -1.65 5.58
N ILE A 101 -5.51 -2.78 4.88
CA ILE A 101 -4.43 -3.78 4.85
C ILE A 101 -3.13 -3.15 4.31
N THR A 102 -3.23 -2.40 3.22
CA THR A 102 -2.08 -1.73 2.58
C THR A 102 -1.44 -0.69 3.50
N ARG A 103 -2.23 0.08 4.26
CA ARG A 103 -1.72 1.06 5.23
C ARG A 103 -0.90 0.40 6.33
N VAL A 104 -1.41 -0.70 6.90
CA VAL A 104 -0.67 -1.43 7.94
C VAL A 104 0.62 -2.04 7.38
N ARG A 105 0.56 -2.61 6.17
CA ARG A 105 1.73 -3.16 5.46
C ARG A 105 2.81 -2.11 5.21
N ASN A 106 2.46 -0.83 5.04
CA ASN A 106 3.42 0.25 4.75
C ASN A 106 4.57 0.33 5.77
N ALA A 107 4.39 -0.13 7.01
CA ALA A 107 5.48 -0.25 7.98
C ALA A 107 6.65 -1.09 7.44
N ILE A 108 6.37 -2.24 6.81
CA ILE A 108 7.37 -3.12 6.21
C ILE A 108 8.13 -2.40 5.09
N GLU A 109 7.43 -1.67 4.23
CA GLU A 109 8.05 -0.90 3.15
C GLU A 109 8.98 0.20 3.68
N ARG A 110 8.54 0.93 4.70
CA ARG A 110 9.35 1.98 5.36
C ARG A 110 10.58 1.38 6.06
N GLY A 111 10.43 0.22 6.71
CA GLY A 111 11.56 -0.49 7.30
C GLY A 111 12.57 -0.92 6.25
N PHE A 112 12.14 -1.52 5.15
CA PHE A 112 13.04 -1.83 4.04
C PHE A 112 13.65 -0.57 3.42
N GLY A 113 12.93 0.55 3.40
CA GLY A 113 13.46 1.86 3.01
C GLY A 113 14.64 2.31 3.87
N ARG A 114 14.58 2.10 5.19
CA ARG A 114 15.72 2.33 6.11
C ARG A 114 16.88 1.38 5.83
N LEU A 115 16.62 0.09 5.68
CA LEU A 115 17.66 -0.90 5.38
C LEU A 115 18.39 -0.60 4.06
N LYS A 116 17.67 -0.08 3.06
CA LYS A 116 18.25 0.30 1.77
C LYS A 116 19.13 1.55 1.81
N GLN A 117 19.12 2.33 2.91
CA GLN A 117 20.06 3.43 3.10
C GLN A 117 21.50 2.94 3.37
N TRP A 118 21.65 1.67 3.78
CA TRP A 118 22.95 1.06 3.97
C TRP A 118 23.56 0.72 2.61
N ASN A 119 24.72 1.30 2.29
CA ASN A 119 25.39 1.15 0.99
C ASN A 119 25.46 -0.30 0.49
N PHE A 120 25.73 -1.24 1.39
CA PHE A 120 25.82 -2.65 1.03
C PHE A 120 24.49 -3.22 0.49
N ILE A 121 23.36 -2.86 1.11
CA ILE A 121 22.03 -3.34 0.72
C ILE A 121 21.44 -2.51 -0.44
N GLY A 122 21.78 -1.22 -0.51
CA GLY A 122 21.36 -0.34 -1.60
C GLY A 122 22.08 -0.58 -2.93
N SER A 123 23.10 -1.46 -2.96
CA SER A 123 23.96 -1.70 -4.12
C SER A 123 23.81 -3.12 -4.68
N VAL A 124 24.38 -3.35 -5.86
CA VAL A 124 24.57 -4.70 -6.40
C VAL A 124 25.59 -5.44 -5.54
N VAL A 125 25.18 -6.57 -4.95
CA VAL A 125 26.02 -7.41 -4.08
C VAL A 125 26.62 -8.56 -4.90
N ASN A 126 27.90 -8.87 -4.67
CA ASN A 126 28.56 -10.02 -5.28
C ASN A 126 27.92 -11.33 -4.78
N THR A 127 27.74 -12.30 -5.69
CA THR A 127 27.26 -13.66 -5.40
C THR A 127 28.04 -14.39 -4.31
N ASP A 128 29.30 -14.03 -4.07
CA ASP A 128 30.12 -14.59 -2.98
C ASP A 128 29.51 -14.35 -1.59
N PHE A 129 28.63 -13.35 -1.45
CA PHE A 129 27.93 -13.06 -0.19
C PHE A 129 26.65 -13.86 -0.01
N ILE A 130 26.17 -14.61 -1.01
CA ILE A 130 24.95 -15.42 -0.91
C ILE A 130 24.94 -16.34 0.33
N PRO A 131 26.05 -17.00 0.73
CA PRO A 131 26.05 -17.85 1.93
C PRO A 131 25.83 -17.09 3.25
N VAL A 132 26.14 -15.78 3.29
CA VAL A 132 26.15 -14.98 4.53
C VAL A 132 25.15 -13.82 4.54
N ILE A 133 24.55 -13.50 3.40
CA ILE A 133 23.66 -12.34 3.22
C ILE A 133 22.46 -12.36 4.18
N GLY A 134 21.90 -13.54 4.49
CA GLY A 134 20.83 -13.65 5.49
C GLY A 134 21.29 -13.21 6.89
N SER A 135 22.50 -13.58 7.30
CA SER A 135 23.09 -13.15 8.57
C SER A 135 23.44 -11.66 8.58
N ILE A 136 23.89 -11.12 7.45
CA ILE A 136 24.11 -9.67 7.29
C ILE A 136 22.77 -8.93 7.46
N MET A 137 21.71 -9.39 6.78
CA MET A 137 20.38 -8.79 6.88
C MET A 137 19.83 -8.83 8.31
N ARG A 138 19.91 -9.98 9.00
CA ARG A 138 19.51 -10.08 10.43
C ARG A 138 20.31 -9.14 11.32
N THR A 139 21.61 -9.01 11.09
CA THR A 139 22.47 -8.08 11.84
C THR A 139 22.02 -6.64 11.64
N LEU A 140 21.75 -6.24 10.39
CA LEU A 140 21.25 -4.89 10.09
C LEU A 140 19.87 -4.63 10.70
N CYS A 141 18.96 -5.63 10.69
CA CYS A 141 17.67 -5.54 11.35
C CYS A 141 17.82 -5.38 12.87
N ALA A 142 18.77 -6.09 13.49
CA ALA A 142 19.06 -5.94 14.92
C ALA A 142 19.62 -4.54 15.26
N VAL A 143 20.48 -4.00 14.39
CA VAL A 143 20.97 -2.61 14.51
C VAL A 143 19.82 -1.61 14.35
N ASP A 144 18.92 -1.80 13.37
CA ASP A 144 17.73 -0.96 13.19
C ASP A 144 16.84 -1.00 14.44
N ASN A 145 16.60 -2.20 14.98
CA ASN A 145 15.83 -2.38 16.21
C ASN A 145 16.47 -1.68 17.42
N ALA A 146 17.80 -1.73 17.55
CA ALA A 146 18.51 -1.18 18.71
C ALA A 146 18.64 0.35 18.68
N TYR A 147 18.83 0.95 17.50
CA TYR A 147 19.25 2.34 17.40
C TYR A 147 18.25 3.27 16.69
N PHE A 148 17.32 2.73 15.89
CA PHE A 148 16.35 3.55 15.18
C PHE A 148 15.02 3.61 15.93
N SER A 149 14.36 4.77 15.82
CA SER A 149 13.03 4.97 16.39
C SER A 149 12.00 4.03 15.74
N ASN A 150 10.95 3.69 16.49
CA ASN A 150 9.84 2.90 15.98
C ASN A 150 9.27 3.52 14.70
N LEU A 151 8.94 2.70 13.70
CA LEU A 151 8.34 3.20 12.45
C LEU A 151 6.91 3.67 12.69
N VAL A 152 6.23 3.03 13.63
CA VAL A 152 4.91 3.40 14.12
C VAL A 152 5.08 3.94 15.53
N LEU A 153 4.84 5.24 15.69
CA LEU A 153 4.82 5.87 17.00
C LEU A 153 3.46 5.62 17.64
N ASP A 154 3.44 5.06 18.83
CA ASP A 154 2.22 4.94 19.64
C ASP A 154 1.92 6.30 20.27
N ASN A 155 1.30 7.18 19.48
CA ASN A 155 0.84 8.49 19.91
C ASN A 155 -0.67 8.62 19.66
N ASN A 156 -1.29 9.63 20.27
CA ASN A 156 -2.73 9.88 20.14
C ASN A 156 -3.15 9.99 18.66
N ASP A 157 -2.30 10.56 17.80
CA ASP A 157 -2.58 10.63 16.36
C ASP A 157 -2.62 9.25 15.70
N ALA A 158 -1.78 8.30 16.11
CA ALA A 158 -1.78 6.94 15.55
C ALA A 158 -3.04 6.17 15.94
N LEU A 159 -3.49 6.30 17.20
CA LEU A 159 -4.74 5.73 17.64
C LEU A 159 -5.94 6.34 16.89
N GLU A 160 -5.96 7.67 16.73
CA GLU A 160 -7.01 8.36 16.00
C GLU A 160 -7.07 7.89 14.53
N ARG A 161 -5.92 7.81 13.84
CA ARG A 161 -5.80 7.30 12.46
C ARG A 161 -6.26 5.85 12.34
N ALA A 162 -5.94 5.00 13.32
CA ALA A 162 -6.37 3.60 13.32
C ALA A 162 -7.89 3.49 13.49
N GLN A 163 -8.46 4.19 14.48
CA GLN A 163 -9.91 4.24 14.69
C GLN A 163 -10.64 4.80 13.47
N TYR A 164 -10.09 5.84 12.86
CA TYR A 164 -10.62 6.43 11.64
C TYR A 164 -10.61 5.42 10.49
N THR A 165 -9.47 4.75 10.25
CA THR A 165 -9.36 3.72 9.22
C THR A 165 -10.40 2.62 9.43
N ILE A 166 -10.61 2.17 10.66
CA ILE A 166 -11.62 1.15 11.01
C ILE A 166 -13.03 1.64 10.70
N ARG A 167 -13.39 2.88 11.08
CA ARG A 167 -14.70 3.48 10.78
C ARG A 167 -14.95 3.53 9.28
N ASN A 168 -13.92 3.85 8.50
CA ASN A 168 -14.04 4.03 7.06
C ASN A 168 -14.17 2.73 6.26
N ILE A 169 -13.86 1.56 6.85
CA ILE A 169 -13.98 0.27 6.14
C ILE A 169 -15.39 0.05 5.58
N GLN A 170 -16.42 0.47 6.32
CA GLN A 170 -17.83 0.24 5.98
C GLN A 170 -18.49 1.42 5.27
N LEU A 171 -17.77 2.53 5.06
CA LEU A 171 -18.35 3.69 4.39
C LEU A 171 -18.57 3.40 2.90
N GLU A 172 -19.77 3.70 2.42
CA GLU A 172 -20.06 3.73 1.00
C GLU A 172 -19.41 4.95 0.35
N ASN A 173 -19.09 4.84 -0.94
CA ASN A 173 -18.42 5.91 -1.66
C ASN A 173 -19.49 6.84 -2.19
N GLU A 174 -19.88 7.81 -1.36
CA GLU A 174 -20.85 8.83 -1.76
C GLU A 174 -20.47 9.53 -3.07
N VAL A 175 -19.16 9.61 -3.36
CA VAL A 175 -18.62 10.25 -4.56
C VAL A 175 -18.85 9.39 -5.82
N GLU A 176 -18.93 8.07 -5.69
CA GLU A 176 -19.35 7.16 -6.78
C GLU A 176 -20.77 7.50 -7.23
N HIS A 177 -21.69 7.73 -6.30
CA HIS A 177 -23.07 8.12 -6.61
C HIS A 177 -23.18 9.51 -7.27
N MET A 178 -22.16 10.36 -7.12
CA MET A 178 -22.11 11.69 -7.75
C MET A 178 -21.75 11.65 -9.24
N GLU A 179 -21.30 10.50 -9.78
CA GLU A 179 -21.09 10.32 -11.22
C GLU A 179 -22.39 10.52 -12.01
N ALA A 180 -23.52 10.08 -11.47
CA ALA A 180 -24.82 10.08 -12.16
C ALA A 180 -25.39 11.49 -12.41
N ASN A 181 -25.02 12.50 -11.62
CA ASN A 181 -25.64 13.82 -11.67
C ASN A 181 -24.70 14.87 -12.29
N THR A 182 -24.84 15.12 -13.59
CA THR A 182 -23.88 15.93 -14.35
C THR A 182 -24.09 17.44 -14.23
N THR A 183 -25.29 17.89 -13.83
CA THR A 183 -25.71 19.31 -13.80
C THR A 183 -25.15 20.12 -12.63
N VAL A 184 -24.66 19.46 -11.58
CA VAL A 184 -24.15 20.08 -10.34
C VAL A 184 -22.67 20.45 -10.39
N TRP A 185 -21.99 20.22 -11.51
CA TRP A 185 -20.55 20.46 -11.64
C TRP A 185 -20.24 21.74 -12.40
N LYS A 186 -19.45 22.63 -11.79
CA LYS A 186 -18.95 23.87 -12.40
C LYS A 186 -17.52 23.65 -12.89
N LYS A 187 -17.21 24.03 -14.13
CA LYS A 187 -15.82 24.00 -14.63
C LYS A 187 -14.96 24.92 -13.77
N ALA A 188 -13.84 24.40 -13.31
CA ALA A 188 -12.93 25.08 -12.40
C ALA A 188 -11.64 25.48 -13.14
N ASN A 189 -11.01 26.55 -12.70
CA ASN A 189 -9.65 26.92 -13.10
C ASN A 189 -8.65 26.52 -12.01
N THR A 190 -7.35 26.80 -12.22
CA THR A 190 -6.31 26.46 -11.23
C THR A 190 -6.54 27.14 -9.88
N SER A 191 -6.93 28.42 -9.86
CA SER A 191 -7.19 29.14 -8.60
C SER A 191 -8.39 28.58 -7.82
N ASP A 192 -9.43 28.12 -8.52
CA ASP A 192 -10.58 27.47 -7.90
C ASP A 192 -10.13 26.15 -7.23
N ILE A 193 -9.23 25.38 -7.88
CA ILE A 193 -8.71 24.12 -7.34
C ILE A 193 -7.74 24.34 -6.18
N SER A 194 -6.86 25.34 -6.26
CA SER A 194 -5.97 25.69 -5.15
C SER A 194 -6.73 26.13 -3.90
N SER A 195 -7.97 26.62 -4.05
CA SER A 195 -8.81 27.02 -2.92
C SER A 195 -9.46 25.84 -2.17
N ILE A 196 -9.51 24.65 -2.79
CA ILE A 196 -10.09 23.43 -2.19
C ILE A 196 -9.03 22.47 -1.66
N ILE A 197 -7.81 22.52 -2.21
CA ILE A 197 -6.67 21.76 -1.71
C ILE A 197 -6.24 22.41 -0.40
N THR A 198 -6.58 21.78 0.71
CA THR A 198 -6.00 22.10 2.03
C THR A 198 -4.48 21.90 1.99
N SER A 199 -3.76 22.61 2.85
CA SER A 199 -2.29 22.72 2.90
C SER A 199 -1.55 21.41 3.25
N TYR A 200 -1.78 20.34 2.51
CA TYR A 200 -1.04 19.09 2.63
C TYR A 200 0.25 19.19 1.82
N ASP A 201 1.34 18.71 2.40
CA ASP A 201 2.62 18.60 1.70
C ASP A 201 2.87 17.15 1.22
N GLU A 202 3.98 16.96 0.50
CA GLU A 202 4.37 15.65 0.02
C GLU A 202 4.66 14.66 1.17
N ASN A 203 5.13 15.13 2.32
CA ASN A 203 5.40 14.28 3.48
C ASN A 203 4.10 13.74 4.07
N ASP A 204 3.07 14.57 4.14
CA ASP A 204 1.76 14.15 4.62
C ASP A 204 1.19 13.05 3.71
N VAL A 205 1.35 13.19 2.38
CA VAL A 205 0.92 12.16 1.42
C VAL A 205 1.78 10.90 1.49
N LYS A 206 3.10 11.01 1.70
CA LYS A 206 4.00 9.85 1.90
C LYS A 206 3.64 9.08 3.16
N GLN A 207 3.28 9.78 4.23
CA GLN A 207 2.86 9.15 5.47
C GLN A 207 1.56 8.35 5.27
N PHE A 208 0.63 8.88 4.48
CA PHE A 208 -0.68 8.28 4.25
C PHE A 208 -0.68 7.16 3.20
N ASN A 209 -0.05 7.38 2.04
CA ASN A 209 -0.09 6.47 0.88
C ASN A 209 1.19 5.65 0.68
N GLY A 210 2.24 5.93 1.46
CA GLY A 210 3.55 5.30 1.30
C GLY A 210 4.42 5.96 0.22
N GLU A 211 5.74 5.81 0.37
CA GLU A 211 6.73 6.40 -0.52
C GLU A 211 6.65 5.87 -1.95
N TYR A 212 6.29 4.59 -2.10
CA TYR A 212 6.09 3.95 -3.40
C TYR A 212 5.00 4.65 -4.22
N SER A 213 3.84 4.91 -3.61
CA SER A 213 2.69 5.54 -4.27
C SER A 213 3.03 6.95 -4.75
N VAL A 214 3.77 7.71 -3.94
CA VAL A 214 4.25 9.07 -4.30
C VAL A 214 5.24 9.05 -5.44
N ARG A 215 6.23 8.15 -5.40
CA ARG A 215 7.20 8.00 -6.49
C ARG A 215 6.52 7.66 -7.82
N ILE A 216 5.53 6.76 -7.79
CA ILE A 216 4.80 6.43 -9.01
C ILE A 216 3.91 7.59 -9.45
N ALA A 217 3.27 8.32 -8.55
CA ALA A 217 2.46 9.50 -8.89
C ALA A 217 3.27 10.56 -9.65
N HIS A 218 4.50 10.85 -9.18
CA HIS A 218 5.45 11.71 -9.89
C HIS A 218 5.79 11.18 -11.29
N ALA A 219 6.04 9.87 -11.42
CA ALA A 219 6.26 9.25 -12.72
C ALA A 219 5.00 9.33 -13.62
N TYR A 220 3.80 9.28 -13.05
CA TYR A 220 2.55 9.45 -13.78
C TYR A 220 2.38 10.89 -14.28
N LEU A 221 2.68 11.90 -13.47
CA LEU A 221 2.61 13.31 -13.84
C LEU A 221 3.41 13.62 -15.10
N GLY A 222 4.61 13.06 -15.23
CA GLY A 222 5.43 13.22 -16.43
C GLY A 222 4.87 12.59 -17.70
N HIS A 223 3.79 11.81 -17.62
CA HIS A 223 3.21 11.06 -18.73
C HIS A 223 1.75 11.40 -19.03
N ILE A 224 1.08 12.21 -18.22
CA ILE A 224 -0.30 12.58 -18.53
C ILE A 224 -0.30 13.69 -19.58
N GLN A 225 -0.99 13.46 -20.68
CA GLN A 225 -1.24 14.48 -21.71
C GLN A 225 -2.17 15.57 -21.16
N GLN A 226 -1.85 16.84 -21.39
CA GLN A 226 -2.47 18.02 -20.75
C GLN A 226 -3.93 18.34 -21.17
N GLU A 227 -4.69 17.39 -21.72
CA GLU A 227 -6.08 17.62 -22.14
C GLU A 227 -7.12 17.15 -21.09
N TRP A 228 -6.93 17.50 -19.83
CA TRP A 228 -7.94 17.27 -18.80
C TRP A 228 -8.74 18.54 -18.49
N SER A 229 -9.91 18.37 -17.88
CA SER A 229 -10.72 19.47 -17.37
C SER A 229 -11.05 19.24 -15.90
N THR A 230 -10.88 20.29 -15.10
CA THR A 230 -11.21 20.28 -13.68
C THR A 230 -12.58 20.89 -13.44
N TYR A 231 -13.28 20.39 -12.43
CA TYR A 231 -14.60 20.87 -12.03
C TYR A 231 -14.73 20.82 -10.52
N ILE A 232 -15.59 21.66 -9.96
CA ILE A 232 -15.98 21.68 -8.54
C ILE A 232 -17.48 21.44 -8.43
N HIS A 233 -17.89 20.72 -7.39
CA HIS A 233 -19.28 20.48 -7.07
C HIS A 233 -19.91 21.75 -6.48
N ARG A 234 -21.07 22.18 -7.00
CA ARG A 234 -21.74 23.41 -6.54
C ARG A 234 -22.17 23.34 -5.07
N ASP A 235 -22.76 22.21 -4.68
CA ASP A 235 -23.31 22.05 -3.33
C ASP A 235 -22.27 21.55 -2.31
N PHE A 236 -21.12 21.06 -2.78
CA PHE A 236 -20.03 20.54 -1.95
C PHE A 236 -18.71 21.16 -2.42
N PRO A 237 -18.41 22.41 -2.04
CA PRO A 237 -17.26 23.13 -2.57
C PRO A 237 -15.91 22.45 -2.33
N SER A 238 -15.79 21.59 -1.31
CA SER A 238 -14.60 20.78 -1.06
C SER A 238 -14.44 19.57 -2.00
N THR A 239 -15.38 19.35 -2.93
CA THR A 239 -15.38 18.23 -3.85
C THR A 239 -15.04 18.67 -5.27
N GLY A 240 -13.93 18.17 -5.79
CA GLY A 240 -13.46 18.36 -7.16
C GLY A 240 -13.57 17.09 -8.01
N LYS A 241 -13.59 17.25 -9.33
CA LYS A 241 -13.34 16.16 -10.28
C LYS A 241 -12.41 16.58 -11.41
N ILE A 242 -11.53 15.67 -11.82
CA ILE A 242 -10.76 15.78 -13.05
C ILE A 242 -11.35 14.81 -14.07
N LYS A 243 -11.71 15.33 -15.24
CA LYS A 243 -12.24 14.55 -16.36
C LYS A 243 -11.22 14.47 -17.49
N ASN A 244 -11.27 13.35 -18.23
CA ASN A 244 -10.47 13.07 -19.43
C ASN A 244 -8.99 12.77 -19.17
N MET A 245 -8.65 12.23 -18.00
CA MET A 245 -7.29 11.81 -17.72
C MET A 245 -6.93 10.55 -18.52
N ILE A 246 -5.78 10.57 -19.17
CA ILE A 246 -5.30 9.46 -20.00
C ILE A 246 -4.26 8.68 -19.19
N SER A 247 -4.50 7.39 -19.01
CA SER A 247 -3.58 6.49 -18.28
C SER A 247 -2.34 6.14 -19.12
N ARG A 248 -1.20 5.95 -18.44
CA ARG A 248 0.09 5.51 -19.02
C ARG A 248 0.03 4.17 -19.78
N TYR A 249 -0.92 3.30 -19.45
CA TYR A 249 -0.91 1.89 -19.88
C TYR A 249 -1.62 1.57 -21.21
N LYS A 250 -1.70 2.51 -22.17
CA LYS A 250 -2.36 2.23 -23.47
C LYS A 250 -1.65 2.81 -24.68
N THR A 251 -1.78 2.08 -25.79
CA THR A 251 -1.33 2.44 -27.14
C THR A 251 -1.93 3.76 -27.60
N MET A 252 -1.13 4.55 -28.32
CA MET A 252 -1.48 5.89 -28.82
C MET A 252 -2.79 5.93 -29.62
N ASP A 253 -3.21 4.79 -30.18
CA ASP A 253 -4.34 4.69 -31.11
C ASP A 253 -5.72 4.65 -30.43
N ASN A 254 -5.80 4.40 -29.11
CA ASN A 254 -7.09 4.44 -28.38
C ASN A 254 -6.92 4.76 -26.88
N PRO A 255 -6.68 6.03 -26.52
CA PRO A 255 -6.52 6.45 -25.14
C PRO A 255 -7.83 6.31 -24.37
N LYS A 256 -7.89 5.43 -23.36
CA LYS A 256 -9.01 5.42 -22.42
C LYS A 256 -8.93 6.67 -21.55
N LYS A 257 -10.02 7.44 -21.56
CA LYS A 257 -10.24 8.60 -20.72
C LYS A 257 -10.85 8.17 -19.40
N HIS A 258 -10.28 8.66 -18.31
CA HIS A 258 -10.71 8.40 -16.95
C HIS A 258 -11.18 9.70 -16.29
N THR A 259 -12.15 9.55 -15.41
CA THR A 259 -12.58 10.58 -14.48
C THR A 259 -12.16 10.19 -13.07
N VAL A 260 -11.72 11.18 -12.31
CA VAL A 260 -11.35 11.08 -10.90
C VAL A 260 -12.10 12.14 -10.14
N TRP A 261 -12.60 11.78 -8.97
CA TRP A 261 -13.26 12.66 -8.04
C TRP A 261 -12.54 12.60 -6.71
N VAL A 262 -12.42 13.76 -6.07
CA VAL A 262 -11.79 13.89 -4.76
C VAL A 262 -12.60 14.89 -3.95
N ARG A 263 -12.98 14.50 -2.73
CA ARG A 263 -13.53 15.38 -1.71
C ARG A 263 -12.44 15.59 -0.67
N PHE A 264 -12.00 16.83 -0.52
CA PHE A 264 -11.06 17.22 0.51
C PHE A 264 -11.80 17.39 1.84
N GLY A 265 -11.19 16.90 2.91
CA GLY A 265 -11.65 17.12 4.27
C GLY A 265 -11.12 18.42 4.88
N HIS A 266 -11.61 18.73 6.08
CA HIS A 266 -11.31 19.96 6.80
C HIS A 266 -9.98 19.88 7.60
N ASN A 267 -8.86 19.55 6.94
CA ASN A 267 -7.47 19.59 7.44
C ASN A 267 -6.81 18.26 7.86
N LYS A 268 -7.43 17.09 7.62
CA LYS A 268 -6.76 15.79 7.74
C LYS A 268 -6.79 15.04 6.41
N LEU A 269 -5.64 14.50 5.98
CA LEU A 269 -5.55 13.65 4.77
C LEU A 269 -6.47 12.44 4.83
N ASP A 270 -6.71 11.96 6.04
CA ASP A 270 -7.65 10.89 6.35
C ASP A 270 -9.07 11.21 5.86
N ASP A 271 -9.50 12.47 5.90
CA ASP A 271 -10.83 12.93 5.48
C ASP A 271 -10.97 13.10 3.96
N ILE A 272 -9.97 12.67 3.18
CA ILE A 272 -10.06 12.70 1.73
C ILE A 272 -10.82 11.47 1.24
N ALA A 273 -12.02 11.68 0.69
CA ALA A 273 -12.74 10.66 -0.06
C ALA A 273 -12.41 10.78 -1.55
N PHE A 274 -12.20 9.66 -2.24
CA PHE A 274 -11.90 9.68 -3.67
C PHE A 274 -12.55 8.52 -4.41
N TYR A 275 -12.75 8.73 -5.71
CA TYR A 275 -13.20 7.71 -6.65
C TYR A 275 -12.46 7.93 -7.97
N CYS A 276 -12.02 6.86 -8.63
CA CYS A 276 -11.47 6.93 -9.98
C CYS A 276 -12.21 5.90 -10.81
N THR A 277 -12.44 6.16 -12.10
CA THR A 277 -12.88 5.14 -13.08
C THR A 277 -11.73 4.25 -13.60
N CYS A 278 -10.52 4.46 -13.11
CA CYS A 278 -9.33 3.72 -13.49
C CYS A 278 -9.05 2.57 -12.53
N LYS A 279 -8.39 1.51 -13.02
CA LYS A 279 -7.94 0.39 -12.19
C LYS A 279 -6.93 0.79 -11.10
N SER A 280 -6.25 1.91 -11.29
CA SER A 280 -5.12 2.37 -10.45
C SER A 280 -5.49 3.56 -9.55
N GLY A 281 -6.77 3.72 -9.17
CA GLY A 281 -7.37 4.94 -8.60
C GLY A 281 -6.60 5.65 -7.48
N LEU A 282 -5.84 4.92 -6.67
CA LEU A 282 -5.03 5.45 -5.56
C LEU A 282 -3.94 6.45 -6.00
N LEU A 283 -3.35 6.23 -7.18
CA LEU A 283 -2.23 7.03 -7.69
C LEU A 283 -2.62 8.46 -8.04
N LEU A 284 -3.88 8.64 -8.37
CA LEU A 284 -4.42 9.84 -8.96
C LEU A 284 -4.86 10.86 -7.91
N GLN A 285 -5.17 10.38 -6.70
CA GLN A 285 -5.30 11.19 -5.49
C GLN A 285 -4.00 11.91 -5.16
N VAL A 286 -2.88 11.17 -5.20
CA VAL A 286 -1.54 11.70 -4.92
C VAL A 286 -1.14 12.76 -5.95
N VAL A 287 -1.46 12.52 -7.22
CA VAL A 287 -1.25 13.50 -8.29
C VAL A 287 -1.96 14.83 -7.98
N LEU A 288 -3.22 14.78 -7.51
CA LEU A 288 -4.00 15.98 -7.18
C LEU A 288 -3.47 16.78 -5.99
N VAL A 289 -2.85 16.13 -5.01
CA VAL A 289 -2.23 16.82 -3.87
C VAL A 289 -0.87 17.40 -4.24
N LEU A 290 -0.17 16.82 -5.22
CA LEU A 290 1.17 17.25 -5.64
C LEU A 290 1.18 18.26 -6.82
N THR A 291 0.02 18.61 -7.39
CA THR A 291 -0.15 19.61 -8.46
C THR A 291 -0.80 20.89 -7.95
#